data_AF-A0A949BGY2-F1
#
_entry.id   AF-A0A949BGY2-F1
#
_cell.length_a   1.000
_cell.length_b   1.000
_cell.length_c   1.000
_cell.angle_alpha   90.00
_cell.angle_beta   90.00
_cell.angle_gamma   90.00
#
_symmetry.space_group_name_H-M   'P 1'
#
loop_
_entity.id
_entity.type
_entity.pdbx_description
1 polymer ?
#
loop_
_entity_poly.entity_id
_entity_poly.type
_entity_poly.pdbx_seq_one_letter_code
_entity_poly.pdbx_strand_id
1 'polypeptide(L)'
;MNEVSSTLKEKLGDVPDQFKALERLIARVSGLTAENFYNDLTGYIKKIVSDDQNAWDGLSLLAIFSSDKEPDDSKIAGLAVSAFFDIKDWCDGSNCYPVAHEETCNWINQRLLNADTIKHSYLKDAYGGDISGFEETFPEVKMPQLGGVKLRSMFKDSKCQYRYGSIESNSFIVGREYRKKFAGSLAWIKKEDNKGKTWGVVSGKELLFAYPSVLPATPAPIALMFGCSSQSEKDQETLFASCASDVIKSLQGISRSIKDIDINVFVLKKMDKARTKVVFHRNLTAERLIQVAEEWKRACDNVSLINIKEWGEQKGVAEIVGLRDVFPLDIAKSLNRVWKMDGTSASEVDAINSTAGIDLLIGNLDDAGVSHLMSIALQNCKGLMIALGAAKNKQEVLNAKGFRQYKRIVPTIFGVLLYKQNIYKEVYMKSIGRIIGNMLSIADQLHLLYCEKVRKGSMPPQLIGNSLMVAAMESPVNALAQLGLRLAPYLGWAATNNTDKAGLSRYYLKAYRDIVPQVGEIPQRFTDAEKAQVLLGYLAGIQKNEETEGGK
;
A
#
# COMPACT_ATOMS: atom_id res chain seq x y z
N MET A 1 -10.52 -7.29 -40.21
CA MET A 1 -9.74 -8.50 -40.57
C MET A 1 -9.15 -8.42 -41.98
N ASN A 2 -9.84 -7.83 -42.96
CA ASN A 2 -9.33 -7.64 -44.33
C ASN A 2 -7.98 -6.93 -44.42
N GLU A 3 -7.84 -5.75 -43.78
CA GLU A 3 -6.60 -4.96 -43.82
C GLU A 3 -5.40 -5.72 -43.23
N VAL A 4 -5.59 -6.39 -42.09
CA VAL A 4 -4.59 -7.24 -41.45
C VAL A 4 -4.18 -8.41 -42.34
N SER A 5 -5.14 -9.03 -43.03
CA SER A 5 -4.89 -10.17 -43.92
C SER A 5 -4.12 -9.76 -45.18
N SER A 6 -4.43 -8.59 -45.75
CA SER A 6 -3.69 -8.04 -46.90
C SER A 6 -2.25 -7.67 -46.53
N THR A 7 -2.04 -6.98 -45.40
CA THR A 7 -0.69 -6.60 -44.94
C THR A 7 0.14 -7.82 -44.58
N LEU A 8 -0.45 -8.84 -43.96
CA LEU A 8 0.26 -10.07 -43.63
C LEU A 8 0.66 -10.83 -44.89
N LYS A 9 -0.22 -10.93 -45.89
CA LYS A 9 0.10 -11.56 -47.18
C LYS A 9 1.24 -10.84 -47.91
N GLU A 10 1.24 -9.51 -47.89
CA GLU A 10 2.31 -8.70 -48.46
C GLU A 10 3.66 -8.97 -47.77
N LYS A 11 3.69 -9.00 -46.42
CA LYS A 11 4.91 -9.28 -45.66
C LYS A 11 5.43 -10.72 -45.81
N LEU A 12 4.54 -11.68 -45.98
CA LEU A 12 4.89 -13.10 -46.12
C LEU A 12 5.35 -13.47 -47.54
N GLY A 13 4.92 -12.72 -48.57
CA GLY A 13 5.20 -13.00 -49.98
C GLY A 13 4.82 -14.44 -50.40
N ASP A 14 5.59 -15.04 -51.31
CA ASP A 14 5.30 -16.38 -51.84
C ASP A 14 5.44 -17.45 -50.76
N VAL A 15 4.34 -18.15 -50.45
CA VAL A 15 4.28 -19.22 -49.44
C VAL A 15 4.66 -20.56 -50.10
N PRO A 16 5.68 -21.28 -49.58
CA PRO A 16 6.04 -22.61 -50.08
C PRO A 16 4.90 -23.63 -49.96
N ASP A 17 4.89 -24.65 -50.83
CA ASP A 17 3.84 -25.69 -50.86
C ASP A 17 3.62 -26.39 -49.51
N GLN A 18 4.69 -26.59 -48.74
CA GLN A 18 4.65 -27.21 -47.41
C GLN A 18 3.87 -26.38 -46.37
N PHE A 19 3.63 -25.08 -46.61
CA PHE A 19 2.94 -24.15 -45.70
C PHE A 19 1.64 -23.59 -46.29
N LYS A 20 1.11 -24.17 -47.38
CA LYS A 20 -0.13 -23.72 -48.05
C LYS A 20 -1.35 -23.61 -47.15
N ALA A 21 -1.37 -24.34 -46.03
CA ALA A 21 -2.39 -24.20 -44.98
C ALA A 21 -2.53 -22.74 -44.51
N LEU A 22 -1.42 -21.99 -44.45
CA LEU A 22 -1.41 -20.59 -44.03
C LEU A 22 -2.17 -19.68 -45.02
N GLU A 23 -2.00 -19.88 -46.33
CA GLU A 23 -2.72 -19.09 -47.34
C GLU A 23 -4.23 -19.34 -47.26
N ARG A 24 -4.63 -20.59 -47.03
CA ARG A 24 -6.04 -20.97 -46.83
C ARG A 24 -6.63 -20.33 -45.60
N LEU A 25 -5.89 -20.31 -44.49
CA LEU A 25 -6.31 -19.64 -43.27
C LEU A 25 -6.47 -18.12 -43.52
N ILE A 26 -5.48 -17.47 -44.14
CA ILE A 26 -5.54 -16.03 -44.46
C ILE A 26 -6.75 -15.72 -45.35
N ALA A 27 -7.03 -16.56 -46.35
CA ALA A 27 -8.18 -16.40 -47.25
C ALA A 27 -9.53 -16.62 -46.54
N ARG A 28 -9.62 -17.49 -45.53
CA ARG A 28 -10.84 -17.67 -44.73
C ARG A 28 -11.06 -16.51 -43.78
N VAL A 29 -10.00 -16.07 -43.10
CA VAL A 29 -10.06 -15.00 -42.10
C VAL A 29 -10.33 -13.64 -42.73
N SER A 30 -9.94 -13.41 -44.00
CA SER A 30 -10.33 -12.19 -44.71
C SER A 30 -11.85 -12.08 -44.89
N GLY A 31 -12.55 -13.20 -45.11
CA GLY A 31 -14.01 -13.25 -45.20
C GLY A 31 -14.76 -13.21 -43.86
N LEU A 32 -14.06 -13.32 -42.72
CA LEU A 32 -14.66 -13.41 -41.39
C LEU A 32 -14.82 -12.01 -40.74
N THR A 33 -15.99 -11.79 -40.12
CA THR A 33 -16.22 -10.67 -39.19
C THR A 33 -16.20 -11.18 -37.75
N ALA A 34 -15.89 -10.31 -36.78
CA ALA A 34 -15.87 -10.69 -35.37
C ALA A 34 -17.25 -11.16 -34.89
N GLU A 35 -18.31 -10.53 -35.40
CA GLU A 35 -19.69 -10.88 -35.10
C GLU A 35 -20.08 -12.25 -35.67
N ASN A 36 -19.75 -12.53 -36.93
CA ASN A 36 -20.03 -13.84 -37.54
C ASN A 36 -19.24 -14.95 -36.82
N PHE A 37 -17.96 -14.73 -36.54
CA PHE A 37 -17.14 -15.69 -35.80
C PHE A 37 -17.70 -15.97 -34.40
N TYR A 38 -18.11 -14.92 -33.67
CA TYR A 38 -18.71 -15.07 -32.35
C TYR A 38 -20.03 -15.86 -32.41
N ASN A 39 -20.89 -15.55 -33.39
CA ASN A 39 -22.16 -16.24 -33.57
C ASN A 39 -21.97 -17.71 -33.93
N ASP A 40 -21.04 -18.01 -34.85
CA ASP A 40 -20.71 -19.37 -35.27
C ASP A 40 -20.09 -20.18 -34.13
N LEU A 41 -19.14 -19.60 -33.39
CA LEU A 41 -18.51 -20.23 -32.23
C LEU A 41 -19.52 -20.48 -31.11
N THR A 42 -20.39 -19.51 -30.83
CA THR A 42 -21.45 -19.65 -29.82
C THR A 42 -22.44 -20.74 -30.23
N GLY A 43 -22.83 -20.79 -31.52
CA GLY A 43 -23.68 -21.84 -32.07
C GLY A 43 -23.03 -23.23 -31.96
N TYR A 44 -21.73 -23.33 -32.23
CA TYR A 44 -20.96 -24.55 -32.10
C TYR A 44 -20.85 -25.03 -30.65
N ILE A 45 -20.49 -24.15 -29.72
CA ILE A 45 -20.41 -24.48 -28.29
C ILE A 45 -21.78 -24.94 -27.77
N LYS A 46 -22.87 -24.27 -28.16
CA LYS A 46 -24.24 -24.68 -27.81
C LYS A 46 -24.56 -26.10 -28.31
N LYS A 47 -24.15 -26.45 -29.53
CA LYS A 47 -24.34 -27.80 -30.12
C LYS A 47 -23.53 -28.88 -29.39
N ILE A 48 -22.31 -28.57 -28.98
CA ILE A 48 -21.48 -29.48 -28.16
C ILE A 48 -22.13 -29.73 -26.79
N VAL A 49 -22.58 -28.65 -26.12
CA VAL A 49 -23.19 -28.76 -24.78
C VAL A 49 -24.52 -29.52 -24.82
N SER A 50 -25.21 -29.57 -25.96
CA SER A 50 -26.45 -30.32 -26.15
C SER A 50 -26.27 -31.81 -26.51
N ASP A 51 -25.05 -32.35 -26.44
CA ASP A 51 -24.74 -33.79 -26.59
C ASP A 51 -25.16 -34.41 -27.95
N ASP A 52 -25.05 -33.62 -29.02
CA ASP A 52 -25.23 -34.12 -30.39
C ASP A 52 -23.89 -34.69 -30.89
N GLN A 53 -23.75 -36.02 -30.84
CA GLN A 53 -22.52 -36.74 -31.19
C GLN A 53 -22.03 -36.50 -32.63
N ASN A 54 -22.85 -35.88 -33.50
CA ASN A 54 -22.53 -35.53 -34.88
C ASN A 54 -22.16 -34.04 -35.09
N ALA A 55 -21.97 -33.25 -34.02
CA ALA A 55 -21.72 -31.80 -34.14
C ALA A 55 -20.30 -31.40 -34.64
N TRP A 56 -19.39 -32.37 -34.86
CA TRP A 56 -17.97 -32.13 -35.18
C TRP A 56 -17.67 -31.52 -36.56
N ASP A 57 -18.67 -31.35 -37.42
CA ASP A 57 -18.51 -30.88 -38.81
C ASP A 57 -18.91 -29.42 -39.05
N GLY A 58 -19.37 -28.69 -38.02
CA GLY A 58 -19.96 -27.35 -38.18
C GLY A 58 -19.00 -26.16 -38.22
N LEU A 59 -17.74 -26.30 -37.78
CA LEU A 59 -16.76 -25.20 -37.82
C LEU A 59 -15.78 -25.37 -38.97
N SER A 60 -15.53 -24.28 -39.69
CA SER A 60 -14.46 -24.14 -40.69
C SER A 60 -13.05 -24.11 -40.07
N LEU A 61 -12.96 -24.14 -38.74
CA LEU A 61 -11.75 -24.17 -37.93
C LEU A 61 -11.82 -25.32 -36.90
N LEU A 62 -10.72 -26.07 -36.76
CA LEU A 62 -10.50 -27.08 -35.73
C LEU A 62 -10.13 -26.39 -34.41
N ALA A 63 -10.94 -26.57 -33.36
CA ALA A 63 -10.60 -26.13 -32.02
C ALA A 63 -9.77 -27.20 -31.30
N ILE A 64 -8.53 -26.87 -30.94
CA ILE A 64 -7.64 -27.71 -30.10
C ILE A 64 -7.59 -27.08 -28.71
N PHE A 65 -8.01 -27.83 -27.70
CA PHE A 65 -7.92 -27.42 -26.30
C PHE A 65 -6.64 -27.98 -25.69
N SER A 66 -5.84 -27.12 -25.07
CA SER A 66 -4.67 -27.52 -24.29
C SER A 66 -4.83 -27.09 -22.84
N SER A 67 -4.62 -28.02 -21.91
CA SER A 67 -4.36 -27.72 -20.50
C SER A 67 -2.91 -28.05 -20.18
N ASP A 68 -2.18 -27.12 -19.58
CA ASP A 68 -0.79 -27.32 -19.14
C ASP A 68 -0.65 -28.33 -17.97
N LYS A 69 -1.75 -28.94 -17.51
CA LYS A 69 -1.79 -29.88 -16.38
C LYS A 69 -2.77 -31.02 -16.66
N GLU A 70 -2.38 -32.24 -16.27
CA GLU A 70 -3.30 -33.36 -16.11
C GLU A 70 -4.40 -32.96 -15.11
N PRO A 71 -5.69 -33.20 -15.42
CA PRO A 71 -6.77 -32.86 -14.52
C PRO A 71 -6.71 -33.75 -13.27
N ASP A 72 -6.57 -33.12 -12.11
CA ASP A 72 -6.91 -33.72 -10.82
C ASP A 72 -8.44 -33.59 -10.69
N ASP A 73 -9.15 -34.72 -10.59
CA ASP A 73 -10.62 -34.84 -10.59
C ASP A 73 -11.32 -33.95 -9.54
N SER A 74 -10.56 -33.38 -8.60
CA SER A 74 -11.07 -32.54 -7.50
C SER A 74 -11.18 -31.03 -7.79
N LYS A 75 -10.75 -30.52 -8.96
CA LYS A 75 -10.74 -29.05 -9.25
C LYS A 75 -11.13 -28.68 -10.68
N ILE A 76 -12.37 -28.97 -11.07
CA ILE A 76 -12.91 -28.55 -12.38
C ILE A 76 -13.29 -27.05 -12.38
N ALA A 77 -13.49 -26.43 -11.22
CA ALA A 77 -13.77 -25.00 -11.11
C ALA A 77 -12.48 -24.15 -11.23
N GLY A 78 -12.27 -23.54 -12.41
CA GLY A 78 -11.25 -22.50 -12.61
C GLY A 78 -10.04 -22.90 -13.46
N LEU A 79 -10.09 -24.00 -14.21
CA LEU A 79 -9.10 -24.31 -15.23
C LEU A 79 -9.17 -23.27 -16.37
N ALA A 80 -8.13 -22.45 -16.50
CA ALA A 80 -7.92 -21.65 -17.69
C ALA A 80 -7.54 -22.60 -18.84
N VAL A 81 -8.51 -22.91 -19.70
CA VAL A 81 -8.28 -23.71 -20.90
C VAL A 81 -7.85 -22.77 -22.01
N SER A 82 -6.67 -23.01 -22.57
CA SER A 82 -6.23 -22.31 -23.79
C SER A 82 -6.83 -23.04 -24.99
N ALA A 83 -7.64 -22.33 -25.78
CA ALA A 83 -8.18 -22.82 -27.04
C ALA A 83 -7.39 -22.22 -28.21
N PHE A 84 -6.92 -23.08 -29.11
CA PHE A 84 -6.30 -22.69 -30.37
C PHE A 84 -7.18 -23.14 -31.54
N PHE A 85 -7.29 -22.30 -32.59
CA PHE A 85 -8.06 -22.61 -33.79
C PHE A 85 -7.12 -22.79 -34.99
N ASP A 86 -7.16 -23.94 -35.66
CA ASP A 86 -6.48 -24.21 -36.93
C ASP A 86 -7.49 -24.54 -38.03
N ILE A 87 -7.07 -24.71 -39.29
CA ILE A 87 -7.97 -25.19 -40.37
C ILE A 87 -8.00 -26.72 -40.43
N LYS A 88 -9.19 -27.31 -40.63
CA LYS A 88 -9.40 -28.77 -40.66
C LYS A 88 -8.77 -29.44 -41.89
N ASP A 89 -8.75 -28.73 -43.02
CA ASP A 89 -8.22 -29.11 -44.33
C ASP A 89 -6.85 -28.47 -44.60
N TRP A 90 -5.95 -28.57 -43.63
CA TRP A 90 -4.58 -28.09 -43.75
C TRP A 90 -3.74 -28.89 -44.76
N CYS A 91 -4.22 -30.05 -45.22
CA CYS A 91 -3.47 -30.99 -46.06
C CYS A 91 -4.36 -31.63 -47.15
N ASP A 92 -3.93 -31.56 -48.40
CA ASP A 92 -4.60 -32.22 -49.55
C ASP A 92 -3.76 -33.37 -50.15
N GLY A 93 -2.69 -33.79 -49.45
CA GLY A 93 -1.72 -34.80 -49.91
C GLY A 93 -0.45 -34.82 -49.06
N SER A 94 0.43 -35.81 -49.24
CA SER A 94 1.63 -35.96 -48.40
C SER A 94 2.61 -34.77 -48.54
N ASN A 95 3.04 -34.22 -47.39
CA ASN A 95 4.08 -33.19 -47.18
C ASN A 95 3.61 -31.72 -46.98
N CYS A 96 2.56 -31.50 -46.19
CA CYS A 96 2.15 -30.17 -45.69
C CYS A 96 2.23 -30.11 -44.16
N TYR A 97 2.32 -28.90 -43.60
CA TYR A 97 2.25 -28.65 -42.16
C TYR A 97 0.99 -27.84 -41.80
N PRO A 98 0.31 -28.13 -40.67
CA PRO A 98 -0.71 -27.25 -40.09
C PRO A 98 -0.18 -25.84 -39.82
N VAL A 99 -1.07 -24.86 -39.65
CA VAL A 99 -0.62 -23.48 -39.37
C VAL A 99 0.04 -23.38 -37.99
N ALA A 100 -0.46 -24.15 -37.02
CA ALA A 100 0.09 -24.23 -35.67
C ALA A 100 1.41 -24.98 -35.55
N HIS A 101 1.89 -25.62 -36.63
CA HIS A 101 3.09 -26.44 -36.57
C HIS A 101 4.34 -25.59 -36.39
N GLU A 102 5.32 -26.09 -35.63
CA GLU A 102 6.56 -25.38 -35.30
C GLU A 102 7.29 -24.88 -36.55
N GLU A 103 7.40 -25.72 -37.59
CA GLU A 103 8.00 -25.36 -38.88
C GLU A 103 7.28 -24.19 -39.58
N THR A 104 5.94 -24.17 -39.56
CA THR A 104 5.15 -23.08 -40.14
C THR A 104 5.37 -21.79 -39.35
N CYS A 105 5.38 -21.87 -38.01
CA CYS A 105 5.68 -20.73 -37.14
C CYS A 105 7.10 -20.19 -37.36
N ASN A 106 8.10 -21.06 -37.47
CA ASN A 106 9.49 -20.67 -37.72
C ASN A 106 9.63 -19.95 -39.06
N TRP A 107 8.98 -20.45 -40.11
CA TRP A 107 8.97 -19.82 -41.42
C TRP A 107 8.31 -18.43 -41.41
N ILE A 108 7.12 -18.30 -40.79
CA ILE A 108 6.43 -17.01 -40.61
C ILE A 108 7.33 -16.01 -39.90
N ASN A 109 7.95 -16.41 -38.79
CA ASN A 109 8.84 -15.56 -38.01
C ASN A 109 10.03 -15.06 -38.84
N GLN A 110 10.66 -15.94 -39.63
CA GLN A 110 11.77 -15.55 -40.51
C GLN A 110 11.33 -14.52 -41.55
N ARG A 111 10.16 -14.68 -42.17
CA ARG A 111 9.64 -13.74 -43.17
C ARG A 111 9.30 -12.38 -42.57
N LEU A 112 8.63 -12.37 -41.42
CA LEU A 112 8.29 -11.12 -40.71
C LEU A 112 9.54 -10.37 -40.25
N LEU A 113 10.54 -11.07 -39.70
CA LEU A 113 11.81 -10.46 -39.29
C LEU A 113 12.56 -9.86 -40.48
N ASN A 114 12.53 -10.52 -41.64
CA ASN A 114 13.15 -10.00 -42.85
C ASN A 114 12.37 -8.82 -43.45
N ALA A 115 11.04 -8.84 -43.41
CA ALA A 115 10.19 -7.75 -43.91
C ALA A 115 10.38 -6.44 -43.13
N ASP A 116 10.70 -6.53 -41.83
CA ASP A 116 10.94 -5.36 -40.96
C ASP A 116 12.43 -4.98 -40.84
N THR A 117 13.33 -5.54 -41.66
CA THR A 117 14.72 -5.05 -41.74
C THR A 117 14.83 -3.70 -42.45
N ILE A 118 14.27 -2.67 -41.82
CA ILE A 118 14.73 -1.30 -42.03
C ILE A 118 16.16 -1.28 -41.50
N LYS A 119 17.15 -1.22 -42.40
CA LYS A 119 18.52 -0.85 -42.06
C LYS A 119 18.49 0.58 -41.53
N HIS A 120 18.21 0.74 -40.24
CA HIS A 120 18.34 2.02 -39.56
C HIS A 120 19.82 2.38 -39.54
N SER A 121 20.22 3.24 -40.46
CA SER A 121 21.39 4.10 -40.28
C SER A 121 21.11 4.97 -39.06
N TYR A 122 21.59 4.56 -37.89
CA TYR A 122 21.41 5.32 -36.66
C TYR A 122 22.27 6.58 -36.73
N LEU A 123 21.75 7.64 -37.34
CA LEU A 123 22.38 8.96 -37.31
C LEU A 123 22.24 9.62 -35.93
N LYS A 124 21.33 9.13 -35.09
CA LYS A 124 21.05 9.64 -33.75
C LYS A 124 20.76 8.51 -32.77
N ASP A 125 21.05 8.75 -31.49
CA ASP A 125 20.73 7.83 -30.40
C ASP A 125 19.24 7.88 -30.03
N ALA A 126 18.81 7.03 -29.08
CA ALA A 126 17.41 6.92 -28.66
C ALA A 126 16.83 8.19 -28.03
N TYR A 127 17.67 9.18 -27.66
CA TYR A 127 17.26 10.47 -27.12
C TYR A 127 17.52 11.63 -28.09
N GLY A 128 17.85 11.32 -29.36
CA GLY A 128 18.09 12.30 -30.41
C GLY A 128 19.49 12.92 -30.41
N GLY A 129 20.42 12.40 -29.61
CA GLY A 129 21.82 12.82 -29.53
C GLY A 129 22.74 12.07 -30.49
N ASP A 130 24.03 12.35 -30.37
CA ASP A 130 25.08 11.65 -31.11
C ASP A 130 25.26 10.20 -30.61
N ILE A 131 25.51 9.27 -31.51
CA ILE A 131 25.64 7.83 -31.19
C ILE A 131 27.03 7.44 -30.68
N SER A 132 28.01 8.34 -30.63
CA SER A 132 29.38 7.98 -30.24
C SER A 132 29.44 7.30 -28.87
N GLY A 133 30.20 6.21 -28.79
CA GLY A 133 30.36 5.42 -27.57
C GLY A 133 29.09 4.68 -27.12
N PHE A 134 28.11 4.45 -28.02
CA PHE A 134 26.91 3.67 -27.66
C PHE A 134 27.23 2.22 -27.26
N GLU A 135 28.37 1.66 -27.65
CA GLU A 135 28.80 0.31 -27.28
C GLU A 135 29.25 0.20 -25.80
N GLU A 136 29.54 1.32 -25.14
CA GLU A 136 30.02 1.31 -23.76
C GLU A 136 28.97 0.79 -22.76
N THR A 137 29.39 0.47 -21.54
CA THR A 137 28.45 0.22 -20.46
C THR A 137 27.96 1.53 -19.84
N PHE A 138 26.70 1.58 -19.40
CA PHE A 138 26.23 2.70 -18.59
C PHE A 138 27.11 2.89 -17.34
N PRO A 139 27.48 4.14 -16.99
CA PRO A 139 28.23 4.40 -15.78
C PRO A 139 27.48 3.91 -14.55
N GLU A 140 28.24 3.39 -13.59
CA GLU A 140 27.72 2.95 -12.30
C GLU A 140 27.67 4.13 -11.32
N VAL A 141 26.54 4.31 -10.64
CA VAL A 141 26.38 5.30 -9.57
C VAL A 141 26.38 4.59 -8.23
N LYS A 142 27.32 4.92 -7.35
CA LYS A 142 27.39 4.35 -6.00
C LYS A 142 26.30 4.96 -5.12
N MET A 143 25.41 4.11 -4.62
CA MET A 143 24.28 4.46 -3.77
C MET A 143 24.52 4.04 -2.32
N PRO A 144 24.04 4.81 -1.33
CA PRO A 144 24.09 4.40 0.07
C PRO A 144 23.19 3.20 0.25
N GLN A 145 23.64 2.17 0.97
CA GLN A 145 22.90 0.91 1.24
C GLN A 145 22.62 0.02 0.02
N LEU A 146 22.41 0.56 -1.19
CA LEU A 146 22.16 -0.21 -2.42
C LEU A 146 23.45 -0.61 -3.17
N GLY A 147 24.59 -0.02 -2.82
CA GLY A 147 25.87 -0.24 -3.48
C GLY A 147 25.89 0.32 -4.90
N GLY A 148 26.58 -0.39 -5.81
CA GLY A 148 26.62 -0.03 -7.22
C GLY A 148 25.27 -0.15 -7.92
N VAL A 149 24.79 0.95 -8.52
CA VAL A 149 23.59 0.97 -9.37
C VAL A 149 23.98 1.30 -10.80
N LYS A 150 23.77 0.33 -11.69
CA LYS A 150 23.88 0.52 -13.14
C LYS A 150 22.50 0.90 -13.68
N LEU A 151 22.41 2.04 -14.37
CA LEU A 151 21.16 2.60 -14.88
C LEU A 151 20.44 1.65 -15.86
N ARG A 152 21.22 0.94 -16.68
CA ARG A 152 20.74 -0.08 -17.60
C ARG A 152 21.80 -1.16 -17.78
N SER A 153 21.38 -2.42 -17.80
CA SER A 153 22.23 -3.54 -18.17
C SER A 153 21.38 -4.62 -18.86
N MET A 154 21.79 -4.99 -20.07
CA MET A 154 21.31 -6.17 -20.80
C MET A 154 22.50 -7.12 -20.93
N PHE A 155 22.89 -7.73 -19.81
CA PHE A 155 24.01 -8.64 -19.69
C PHE A 155 23.90 -9.90 -20.57
N LYS A 156 24.84 -10.03 -21.52
CA LYS A 156 24.86 -11.08 -22.54
C LYS A 156 24.80 -12.52 -22.05
N ASP A 157 25.19 -12.84 -20.82
CA ASP A 157 25.14 -14.22 -20.33
C ASP A 157 23.71 -14.61 -19.87
N SER A 158 22.79 -13.64 -19.78
CA SER A 158 21.38 -13.90 -19.50
C SER A 158 20.65 -14.32 -20.79
N LYS A 159 20.55 -15.62 -21.05
CA LYS A 159 19.94 -16.19 -22.28
C LYS A 159 18.56 -15.62 -22.63
N CYS A 160 17.73 -15.29 -21.64
CA CYS A 160 16.41 -14.70 -21.86
C CYS A 160 16.44 -13.34 -22.58
N GLN A 161 17.57 -12.63 -22.58
CA GLN A 161 17.72 -11.33 -23.22
C GLN A 161 17.89 -11.42 -24.74
N TYR A 162 18.22 -12.59 -25.29
CA TYR A 162 18.30 -12.80 -26.74
C TYR A 162 16.94 -12.97 -27.42
N ARG A 163 15.83 -12.95 -26.65
CA ARG A 163 14.47 -13.19 -27.18
C ARG A 163 14.14 -12.35 -28.42
N TYR A 164 14.65 -11.12 -28.49
CA TYR A 164 14.39 -10.18 -29.60
C TYR A 164 15.60 -9.95 -30.50
N GLY A 165 16.61 -10.84 -30.46
CA GLY A 165 17.80 -10.76 -31.31
C GLY A 165 18.74 -9.57 -31.02
N SER A 166 18.46 -8.76 -29.99
CA SER A 166 19.26 -7.59 -29.64
C SER A 166 19.60 -7.58 -28.15
N ILE A 167 20.89 -7.40 -27.83
CA ILE A 167 21.47 -7.49 -26.47
C ILE A 167 22.38 -6.30 -26.17
N GLU A 168 22.83 -6.19 -24.92
CA GLU A 168 23.78 -5.15 -24.47
C GLU A 168 23.38 -3.74 -24.94
N SER A 169 24.32 -3.00 -25.51
CA SER A 169 24.14 -1.67 -26.10
C SER A 169 23.17 -1.63 -27.27
N ASN A 170 23.15 -2.69 -28.09
CA ASN A 170 22.31 -2.77 -29.29
C ASN A 170 20.83 -2.84 -28.95
N SER A 171 20.48 -3.32 -27.75
CA SER A 171 19.09 -3.39 -27.28
C SER A 171 18.44 -2.02 -27.08
N PHE A 172 19.25 -0.97 -26.88
CA PHE A 172 18.80 0.40 -26.70
C PHE A 172 20.00 1.35 -26.88
N ILE A 173 20.13 1.90 -28.09
CA ILE A 173 21.27 2.71 -28.51
C ILE A 173 21.20 4.07 -27.81
N VAL A 174 22.17 4.34 -26.94
CA VAL A 174 22.30 5.62 -26.22
C VAL A 174 23.76 6.03 -26.28
N GLY A 175 24.03 7.24 -26.76
CA GLY A 175 25.38 7.77 -26.87
C GLY A 175 26.02 8.04 -25.51
N ARG A 176 27.33 8.22 -25.51
CA ARG A 176 28.14 8.49 -24.31
C ARG A 176 27.67 9.75 -23.57
N GLU A 177 27.23 10.77 -24.31
CA GLU A 177 26.78 12.05 -23.74
C GLU A 177 25.57 11.86 -22.80
N TYR A 178 24.47 11.27 -23.30
CA TYR A 178 23.27 11.05 -22.51
C TYR A 178 23.50 10.07 -21.35
N ARG A 179 24.33 9.04 -21.54
CA ARG A 179 24.74 8.13 -20.45
C ARG A 179 25.41 8.87 -19.29
N LYS A 180 26.35 9.76 -19.60
CA LYS A 180 27.00 10.62 -18.60
C LYS A 180 26.01 11.58 -17.95
N LYS A 181 25.10 12.18 -18.72
CA LYS A 181 24.04 13.04 -18.18
C LYS A 181 23.17 12.29 -17.16
N PHE A 182 22.65 11.11 -17.50
CA PHE A 182 21.83 10.33 -16.57
C PHE A 182 22.58 9.95 -15.29
N ALA A 183 23.83 9.49 -15.43
CA ALA A 183 24.66 9.16 -14.27
C ALA A 183 24.95 10.39 -13.40
N GLY A 184 25.25 11.53 -14.02
CA GLY A 184 25.47 12.82 -13.35
C GLY A 184 24.24 13.34 -12.63
N SER A 185 23.06 13.29 -13.26
CA SER A 185 21.80 13.66 -12.63
C SER A 185 21.50 12.80 -11.41
N LEU A 186 21.63 11.48 -11.54
CA LEU A 186 21.38 10.57 -10.42
C LEU A 186 22.40 10.76 -9.28
N ALA A 187 23.67 11.05 -9.61
CA ALA A 187 24.70 11.37 -8.63
C ALA A 187 24.42 12.69 -7.90
N TRP A 188 23.93 13.71 -8.60
CA TRP A 188 23.57 15.01 -8.02
C TRP A 188 22.38 14.90 -7.06
N ILE A 189 21.30 14.24 -7.48
CA ILE A 189 20.10 14.07 -6.65
C ILE A 189 20.44 13.26 -5.39
N LYS A 190 21.47 12.40 -5.43
CA LYS A 190 21.94 11.58 -4.30
C LYS A 190 23.09 12.19 -3.48
N LYS A 191 23.45 13.47 -3.69
CA LYS A 191 24.51 14.11 -2.90
C LYS A 191 24.18 14.06 -1.39
N GLU A 192 25.16 13.84 -0.51
CA GLU A 192 24.89 13.73 0.94
C GLU A 192 24.25 15.01 1.50
N ASP A 193 24.66 16.19 1.02
CA ASP A 193 24.04 17.50 1.38
C ASP A 193 22.55 17.62 1.00
N ASN A 194 22.09 16.73 0.10
CA ASN A 194 20.72 16.66 -0.39
C ASN A 194 19.90 15.56 0.31
N LYS A 195 20.48 14.84 1.28
CA LYS A 195 19.74 13.86 2.08
C LYS A 195 18.68 14.54 2.94
N GLY A 196 17.49 13.96 2.98
CA GLY A 196 16.28 14.59 3.54
C GLY A 196 15.69 15.68 2.64
N LYS A 197 16.41 16.12 1.59
CA LYS A 197 15.91 17.07 0.60
C LYS A 197 15.38 16.36 -0.63
N THR A 198 16.28 15.89 -1.47
CA THR A 198 15.92 15.22 -2.73
C THR A 198 15.91 13.70 -2.63
N TRP A 199 16.48 13.13 -1.57
CA TRP A 199 16.52 11.69 -1.35
C TRP A 199 16.58 11.31 0.12
N GLY A 200 16.26 10.05 0.42
CA GLY A 200 16.44 9.50 1.75
C GLY A 200 16.19 7.99 1.82
N VAL A 201 16.42 7.41 3.00
CA VAL A 201 16.31 5.98 3.24
C VAL A 201 14.88 5.64 3.66
N VAL A 202 14.27 4.68 2.96
CA VAL A 202 12.97 4.11 3.32
C VAL A 202 13.17 2.86 4.19
N SER A 203 14.04 1.96 3.73
CA SER A 203 14.43 0.73 4.42
C SER A 203 15.87 0.36 4.02
N GLY A 204 16.48 -0.64 4.65
CA GLY A 204 17.87 -1.04 4.37
C GLY A 204 18.14 -1.48 2.92
N LYS A 205 17.10 -1.68 2.10
CA LYS A 205 17.21 -2.02 0.67
C LYS A 205 16.49 -1.02 -0.25
N GLU A 206 16.00 0.10 0.27
CA GLU A 206 15.15 1.03 -0.49
C GLU A 206 15.53 2.50 -0.24
N LEU A 207 15.72 3.24 -1.33
CA LEU A 207 15.95 4.68 -1.33
C LEU A 207 14.82 5.39 -2.05
N LEU A 208 14.27 6.42 -1.42
CA LEU A 208 13.31 7.32 -2.03
C LEU A 208 14.02 8.54 -2.59
N PHE A 209 13.56 9.00 -3.75
CA PHE A 209 13.95 10.24 -4.40
C PHE A 209 12.70 11.08 -4.63
N ALA A 210 12.75 12.36 -4.28
CA ALA A 210 11.65 13.30 -4.45
C ALA A 210 12.19 14.70 -4.80
N TYR A 211 11.89 15.22 -5.98
CA TYR A 211 12.41 16.52 -6.42
C TYR A 211 11.48 17.20 -7.44
N PRO A 212 11.47 18.54 -7.50
CA PRO A 212 10.74 19.29 -8.53
C PRO A 212 11.44 19.17 -9.89
N SER A 213 10.66 19.23 -10.98
CA SER A 213 11.14 19.24 -12.36
C SER A 213 12.04 20.44 -12.65
N VAL A 214 11.78 21.55 -11.96
CA VAL A 214 12.65 22.74 -11.93
C VAL A 214 13.37 22.78 -10.58
N LEU A 215 14.69 22.58 -10.61
CA LEU A 215 15.50 22.51 -9.41
C LEU A 215 15.78 23.91 -8.82
N PRO A 216 15.36 24.20 -7.57
CA PRO A 216 15.77 25.43 -6.88
C PRO A 216 17.27 25.43 -6.59
N ALA A 217 17.84 26.63 -6.40
CA ALA A 217 19.23 26.79 -5.96
C ALA A 217 19.51 26.06 -4.63
N THR A 218 18.54 26.04 -3.71
CA THR A 218 18.56 25.22 -2.51
C THR A 218 17.43 24.18 -2.58
N PRO A 219 17.74 22.87 -2.63
CA PRO A 219 16.72 21.84 -2.74
C PRO A 219 15.71 21.85 -1.59
N ALA A 220 14.42 21.76 -1.93
CA ALA A 220 13.33 21.68 -0.97
C ALA A 220 13.41 20.36 -0.14
N PRO A 221 13.03 20.37 1.16
CA PRO A 221 13.07 19.21 2.05
C PRO A 221 11.97 18.14 1.76
N ILE A 222 11.75 17.77 0.49
CA ILE A 222 10.62 16.93 0.07
C ILE A 222 10.74 15.49 0.61
N ALA A 223 11.95 14.90 0.56
CA ALA A 223 12.15 13.56 1.08
C ALA A 223 11.87 13.47 2.59
N LEU A 224 12.21 14.51 3.36
CA LEU A 224 11.93 14.60 4.79
C LEU A 224 10.42 14.70 5.07
N MET A 225 9.67 15.45 4.25
CA MET A 225 8.20 15.51 4.35
C MET A 225 7.52 14.14 4.20
N PHE A 226 8.10 13.21 3.44
CA PHE A 226 7.61 11.83 3.37
C PHE A 226 8.00 10.97 4.59
N GLY A 227 8.90 11.43 5.46
CA GLY A 227 9.39 10.70 6.63
C GLY A 227 10.72 9.97 6.40
N CYS A 228 11.51 10.39 5.40
CA CYS A 228 12.88 9.91 5.28
C CYS A 228 13.75 10.61 6.34
N SER A 229 13.92 9.99 7.49
CA SER A 229 14.68 10.58 8.59
C SER A 229 16.19 10.63 8.31
N SER A 230 16.81 11.71 8.75
CA SER A 230 18.22 11.73 9.13
C SER A 230 18.41 10.84 10.38
N GLN A 231 19.60 10.27 10.61
CA GLN A 231 19.81 9.20 11.59
C GLN A 231 19.78 9.63 13.07
N SER A 232 19.37 10.86 13.41
CA SER A 232 19.47 11.36 14.78
C SER A 232 18.18 11.18 15.59
N GLU A 233 18.31 10.87 16.88
CA GLU A 233 17.16 10.80 17.82
C GLU A 233 16.45 12.16 17.99
N LYS A 234 17.16 13.28 17.74
CA LYS A 234 16.58 14.64 17.72
C LYS A 234 15.61 14.85 16.55
N ASP A 235 15.81 14.16 15.42
CA ASP A 235 14.91 14.23 14.26
C ASP A 235 13.56 13.54 14.53
N GLN A 236 13.45 12.76 15.61
CA GLN A 236 12.19 12.09 15.94
C GLN A 236 11.12 13.08 16.42
N GLU A 237 11.49 14.24 17.00
CA GLU A 237 10.54 15.28 17.41
C GLU A 237 10.14 16.21 16.26
N THR A 238 10.69 16.04 15.06
CA THR A 238 10.31 16.86 13.90
C THR A 238 8.85 16.62 13.55
N LEU A 239 8.07 17.71 13.49
CA LEU A 239 6.65 17.67 13.16
C LEU A 239 6.46 17.66 11.65
N PHE A 240 5.58 16.80 11.16
CA PHE A 240 5.18 16.76 9.75
C PHE A 240 4.77 18.15 9.25
N ALA A 241 3.98 18.89 10.04
CA ALA A 241 3.54 20.24 9.71
C ALA A 241 4.70 21.22 9.46
N SER A 242 5.80 21.10 10.21
CA SER A 242 7.00 21.92 10.02
C SER A 242 7.66 21.58 8.68
N CYS A 243 7.87 20.29 8.40
CA CYS A 243 8.46 19.85 7.13
C CYS A 243 7.60 20.25 5.93
N ALA A 244 6.27 20.09 6.03
CA ALA A 244 5.34 20.51 5.01
C ALA A 244 5.43 22.03 4.77
N SER A 245 5.47 22.84 5.83
CA SER A 245 5.63 24.30 5.72
C SER A 245 6.92 24.69 5.01
N ASP A 246 8.04 24.05 5.35
CA ASP A 246 9.34 24.33 4.72
C ASP A 246 9.38 23.92 3.25
N VAL A 247 8.75 22.80 2.89
CA VAL A 247 8.56 22.39 1.50
C VAL A 247 7.70 23.41 0.75
N ILE A 248 6.55 23.81 1.31
CA ILE A 248 5.65 24.80 0.69
C ILE A 248 6.39 26.11 0.40
N LYS A 249 7.11 26.65 1.39
CA LYS A 249 7.91 27.88 1.23
C LYS A 249 8.98 27.73 0.14
N SER A 250 9.66 26.58 0.11
CA SER A 250 10.71 26.31 -0.88
C SER A 250 10.14 26.23 -2.30
N LEU A 251 8.98 25.61 -2.48
CA LEU A 251 8.32 25.48 -3.78
C LEU A 251 7.76 26.81 -4.29
N GLN A 252 7.18 27.63 -3.41
CA GLN A 252 6.74 29.00 -3.74
C GLN A 252 7.88 29.91 -4.18
N GLY A 253 9.12 29.63 -3.75
CA GLY A 253 10.32 30.35 -4.18
C GLY A 253 10.83 30.00 -5.59
N ILE A 254 10.33 28.92 -6.23
CA ILE A 254 10.83 28.44 -7.53
C ILE A 254 10.22 29.20 -8.71
N SER A 255 8.91 29.44 -8.67
CA SER A 255 8.16 30.04 -9.79
C SER A 255 7.00 30.88 -9.29
N ARG A 256 6.57 31.84 -10.11
CA ARG A 256 5.33 32.61 -9.88
C ARG A 256 4.08 31.72 -10.00
N SER A 257 4.14 30.65 -10.79
CA SER A 257 3.08 29.65 -10.93
C SER A 257 3.58 28.30 -10.43
N ILE A 258 3.06 27.87 -9.28
CA ILE A 258 3.33 26.55 -8.70
C ILE A 258 2.63 25.42 -9.46
N LYS A 259 1.68 25.74 -10.35
CA LYS A 259 0.90 24.75 -11.11
C LYS A 259 1.74 24.05 -12.18
N ASP A 260 2.78 24.73 -12.65
CA ASP A 260 3.65 24.26 -13.73
C ASP A 260 4.89 23.50 -13.20
N ILE A 261 4.99 23.33 -11.88
CA ILE A 261 6.08 22.58 -11.25
C ILE A 261 5.59 21.18 -10.96
N ASP A 262 6.18 20.19 -11.62
CA ASP A 262 5.96 18.78 -11.33
C ASP A 262 6.94 18.28 -10.28
N ILE A 263 6.47 17.49 -9.33
CA ILE A 263 7.28 16.79 -8.35
C ILE A 263 7.38 15.32 -8.77
N ASN A 264 8.61 14.87 -8.99
CA ASN A 264 8.90 13.48 -9.31
C ASN A 264 9.26 12.74 -8.04
N VAL A 265 8.55 11.64 -7.77
CA VAL A 265 8.79 10.77 -6.62
C VAL A 265 9.01 9.35 -7.11
N PHE A 266 10.15 8.74 -6.79
CA PHE A 266 10.38 7.33 -7.08
C PHE A 266 11.19 6.63 -6.00
N VAL A 267 11.05 5.31 -5.93
CA VAL A 267 11.82 4.46 -5.00
C VAL A 267 12.64 3.43 -5.76
N LEU A 268 13.94 3.37 -5.45
CA LEU A 268 14.84 2.33 -5.91
C LEU A 268 14.95 1.25 -4.85
N LYS A 269 14.79 -0.01 -5.25
CA LYS A 269 14.95 -1.20 -4.39
C LYS A 269 16.05 -2.10 -4.91
N LYS A 270 16.96 -2.54 -4.02
CA LYS A 270 17.92 -3.61 -4.31
C LYS A 270 17.21 -4.97 -4.16
N MET A 271 17.01 -5.66 -5.28
CA MET A 271 16.33 -6.97 -5.30
C MET A 271 17.28 -8.10 -4.88
N ASP A 272 18.53 -8.03 -5.36
CA ASP A 272 19.62 -8.93 -5.03
C ASP A 272 20.96 -8.23 -5.28
N LYS A 273 22.09 -8.97 -5.23
CA LYS A 273 23.44 -8.41 -5.41
C LYS A 273 23.59 -7.62 -6.72
N ALA A 274 22.91 -8.03 -7.79
CA ALA A 274 23.08 -7.46 -9.12
C ALA A 274 21.95 -6.50 -9.53
N ARG A 275 20.69 -6.78 -9.15
CA ARG A 275 19.52 -6.08 -9.68
C ARG A 275 19.01 -4.99 -8.74
N THR A 276 18.92 -3.77 -9.26
CA THR A 276 18.20 -2.65 -8.63
C THR A 276 17.03 -2.28 -9.53
N LYS A 277 15.83 -2.11 -8.96
CA LYS A 277 14.61 -1.77 -9.72
C LYS A 277 13.96 -0.50 -9.18
N VAL A 278 13.30 0.24 -10.05
CA VAL A 278 12.28 1.22 -9.64
C VAL A 278 11.05 0.43 -9.22
N VAL A 279 10.66 0.51 -7.95
CA VAL A 279 9.50 -0.21 -7.40
C VAL A 279 8.30 0.69 -7.15
N PHE A 280 8.51 2.00 -7.21
CA PHE A 280 7.47 3.00 -7.05
C PHE A 280 7.84 4.23 -7.89
N HIS A 281 6.84 4.81 -8.55
CA HIS A 281 6.97 6.08 -9.27
C HIS A 281 5.62 6.80 -9.28
N ARG A 282 5.65 8.09 -8.92
CA ARG A 282 4.53 9.02 -9.03
C ARG A 282 5.06 10.38 -9.48
N ASN A 283 4.23 11.07 -10.23
CA ASN A 283 4.39 12.47 -10.55
C ASN A 283 3.16 13.21 -10.02
N LEU A 284 3.37 14.38 -9.44
CA LEU A 284 2.31 15.23 -8.91
C LEU A 284 2.69 16.70 -9.07
N THR A 285 1.73 17.57 -9.35
CA THR A 285 2.02 19.02 -9.36
C THR A 285 2.36 19.51 -7.96
N ALA A 286 3.16 20.57 -7.86
CA ALA A 286 3.46 21.21 -6.58
C ALA A 286 2.19 21.70 -5.90
N GLU A 287 1.22 22.25 -6.65
CA GLU A 287 -0.11 22.60 -6.12
C GLU A 287 -0.80 21.40 -5.46
N ARG A 288 -0.82 20.23 -6.13
CA ARG A 288 -1.42 19.03 -5.55
C ARG A 288 -0.67 18.57 -4.30
N LEU A 289 0.66 18.63 -4.28
CA LEU A 289 1.47 18.29 -3.10
C LEU A 289 1.08 19.14 -1.88
N ILE A 290 0.88 20.45 -2.08
CA ILE A 290 0.47 21.38 -1.01
C ILE A 290 -0.91 21.01 -0.48
N GLN A 291 -1.88 20.78 -1.36
CA GLN A 291 -3.24 20.38 -0.98
C GLN A 291 -3.25 19.09 -0.16
N VAL A 292 -2.55 18.04 -0.63
CA VAL A 292 -2.52 16.76 0.09
C VAL A 292 -1.76 16.86 1.41
N ALA A 293 -0.77 17.76 1.53
CA ALA A 293 -0.09 18.02 2.79
C ALA A 293 -1.04 18.60 3.85
N GLU A 294 -1.86 19.57 3.46
CA GLU A 294 -2.87 20.18 4.35
C GLU A 294 -3.96 19.18 4.73
N GLU A 295 -4.48 18.43 3.76
CA GLU A 295 -5.43 17.33 4.00
C GLU A 295 -4.84 16.29 4.96
N TRP A 296 -3.57 15.93 4.80
CA TRP A 296 -2.89 14.98 5.67
C TRP A 296 -2.75 15.49 7.10
N LYS A 297 -2.49 16.79 7.28
CA LYS A 297 -2.45 17.38 8.61
C LYS A 297 -3.82 17.30 9.29
N ARG A 298 -4.91 17.63 8.57
CA ARG A 298 -6.29 17.45 9.07
C ARG A 298 -6.58 15.98 9.41
N ALA A 299 -6.06 15.04 8.60
CA ALA A 299 -6.20 13.61 8.86
C ALA A 299 -5.46 13.17 10.13
N CYS A 300 -4.25 13.69 10.39
CA CYS A 300 -3.54 13.46 11.65
C CYS A 300 -4.31 14.04 12.84
N ASP A 301 -4.97 15.18 12.66
CA ASP A 301 -5.79 15.81 13.69
C ASP A 301 -7.15 15.12 13.88
N ASN A 302 -7.47 14.07 13.12
CA ASN A 302 -8.72 13.31 13.19
C ASN A 302 -8.77 12.32 14.38
N VAL A 303 -8.15 12.69 15.50
CA VAL A 303 -8.17 11.98 16.77
C VAL A 303 -8.54 12.96 17.89
N SER A 304 -9.26 12.48 18.90
CA SER A 304 -9.54 13.28 20.09
C SER A 304 -8.26 13.49 20.92
N LEU A 305 -8.22 14.53 21.76
CA LEU A 305 -7.07 14.77 22.64
C LEU A 305 -6.75 13.54 23.50
N ILE A 306 -5.60 12.93 23.23
CA ILE A 306 -5.08 11.74 23.90
C ILE A 306 -3.68 12.06 24.41
N ASN A 307 -3.52 11.94 25.72
CA ASN A 307 -2.25 12.07 26.39
C ASN A 307 -1.86 10.72 27.01
N ILE A 308 -0.59 10.36 26.88
CA ILE A 308 -0.02 9.11 27.41
C ILE A 308 1.16 9.43 28.33
N LYS A 309 1.43 8.55 29.30
CA LYS A 309 2.64 8.65 30.11
C LYS A 309 3.82 7.98 29.42
N GLU A 310 4.94 8.67 29.38
CA GLU A 310 6.21 8.15 28.87
C GLU A 310 7.36 8.51 29.80
N TRP A 311 8.45 7.72 29.75
CA TRP A 311 9.67 8.11 30.44
C TRP A 311 10.28 9.34 29.75
N GLY A 312 10.51 10.41 30.52
CA GLY A 312 11.21 11.60 30.08
C GLY A 312 12.70 11.37 29.87
N GLU A 313 13.43 12.44 29.57
CA GLU A 313 14.90 12.38 29.44
C GLU A 313 15.58 12.06 30.78
N GLN A 314 14.96 12.48 31.89
CA GLN A 314 15.44 12.18 33.22
C GLN A 314 15.00 10.78 33.66
N LYS A 315 15.97 9.95 34.05
CA LYS A 315 15.73 8.57 34.50
C LYS A 315 14.76 8.55 35.68
N GLY A 316 13.66 7.82 35.54
CA GLY A 316 12.64 7.64 36.59
C GLY A 316 11.59 8.75 36.65
N VAL A 317 11.68 9.77 35.79
CA VAL A 317 10.65 10.81 35.67
C VAL A 317 9.75 10.45 34.49
N ALA A 318 8.45 10.30 34.77
CA ALA A 318 7.45 10.09 33.73
C ALA A 318 6.79 11.42 33.37
N GLU A 319 6.68 11.69 32.07
CA GLU A 319 6.07 12.87 31.49
C GLU A 319 4.76 12.51 30.79
N ILE A 320 3.84 13.46 30.76
CA ILE A 320 2.59 13.34 30.01
C ILE A 320 2.83 13.96 28.64
N VAL A 321 2.72 13.14 27.58
CA VAL A 321 2.95 13.57 26.20
C VAL A 321 1.73 13.31 25.33
N GLY A 322 1.49 14.19 24.36
CA GLY A 322 0.44 14.02 23.36
C GLY A 322 0.86 13.07 22.22
N LEU A 323 -0.10 12.73 21.37
CA LEU A 323 0.15 12.00 20.12
C LEU A 323 1.06 12.81 19.17
N ARG A 324 1.57 12.16 18.12
CA ARG A 324 2.35 12.83 17.05
C ARG A 324 1.66 12.70 15.71
N ASP A 325 1.92 13.68 14.85
CA ASP A 325 1.66 13.57 13.42
C ASP A 325 2.43 12.38 12.84
N VAL A 326 1.82 11.73 11.86
CA VAL A 326 2.38 10.55 11.19
C VAL A 326 3.00 11.00 9.88
N PHE A 327 4.23 10.59 9.59
CA PHE A 327 4.77 10.77 8.24
C PHE A 327 4.27 9.66 7.31
N PRO A 328 4.12 9.91 6.00
CA PRO A 328 3.67 8.90 5.04
C PRO A 328 4.41 7.55 5.13
N LEU A 329 5.75 7.57 5.25
CA LEU A 329 6.54 6.34 5.37
C LEU A 329 6.39 5.62 6.71
N ASP A 330 5.84 6.26 7.75
CA ASP A 330 5.59 5.62 9.04
C ASP A 330 4.39 4.65 8.99
N ILE A 331 3.51 4.79 8.00
CA ILE A 331 2.37 3.89 7.79
C ILE A 331 2.86 2.45 7.63
N ALA A 332 3.73 2.20 6.64
CA ALA A 332 4.27 0.86 6.42
C ALA A 332 5.11 0.36 7.59
N LYS A 333 5.97 1.20 8.18
CA LYS A 333 6.77 0.83 9.35
C LYS A 333 5.92 0.39 10.55
N SER A 334 4.74 0.99 10.70
CA SER A 334 3.81 0.70 11.79
C SER A 334 2.93 -0.51 11.49
N LEU A 335 2.33 -0.56 10.30
CA LEU A 335 1.36 -1.60 9.94
C LEU A 335 2.01 -2.94 9.62
N ASN A 336 3.29 -2.96 9.24
CA ASN A 336 4.08 -4.18 9.09
C ASN A 336 4.62 -4.73 10.43
N ARG A 337 4.28 -4.13 11.58
CA ARG A 337 4.70 -4.61 12.90
C ARG A 337 3.54 -5.22 13.66
N VAL A 338 3.70 -6.48 14.06
CA VAL A 338 2.66 -7.21 14.83
C VAL A 338 2.91 -7.04 16.32
N TRP A 339 1.91 -6.49 17.01
CA TRP A 339 1.92 -6.23 18.44
C TRP A 339 1.18 -7.30 19.21
N LYS A 340 1.80 -7.78 20.29
CA LYS A 340 1.14 -8.64 21.28
C LYS A 340 0.15 -7.82 22.10
N MET A 341 -0.75 -8.52 22.79
CA MET A 341 -1.79 -7.93 23.64
C MET A 341 -1.24 -7.16 24.86
N ASP A 342 0.01 -7.41 25.25
CA ASP A 342 0.71 -6.69 26.32
C ASP A 342 1.42 -5.43 25.82
N GLY A 343 1.31 -5.11 24.53
CA GLY A 343 1.95 -3.95 23.92
C GLY A 343 3.43 -4.14 23.60
N THR A 344 3.96 -5.36 23.71
CA THR A 344 5.30 -5.70 23.18
C THR A 344 5.18 -6.15 21.72
N SER A 345 6.18 -5.84 20.88
CA SER A 345 6.16 -6.30 19.48
C SER A 345 6.67 -7.73 19.37
N ALA A 346 5.99 -8.57 18.58
CA ALA A 346 6.38 -9.97 18.37
C ALA A 346 7.28 -10.16 17.14
N SER A 347 6.99 -9.45 16.06
CA SER A 347 7.60 -9.69 14.74
C SER A 347 7.29 -8.55 13.76
N GLU A 348 8.06 -8.51 12.68
CA GLU A 348 7.76 -7.73 11.46
C GLU A 348 7.23 -8.68 10.38
N VAL A 349 6.30 -8.19 9.56
CA VAL A 349 5.65 -8.92 8.47
C VAL A 349 5.59 -8.03 7.23
N ASP A 350 5.75 -8.59 6.04
CA ASP A 350 5.62 -7.82 4.78
C ASP A 350 4.14 -7.76 4.34
N ALA A 351 3.27 -7.17 5.17
CA ALA A 351 1.84 -7.10 4.90
C ALA A 351 1.49 -6.02 3.85
N ILE A 352 2.19 -4.88 3.87
CA ILE A 352 2.02 -3.79 2.91
C ILE A 352 3.35 -3.30 2.34
N ASN A 353 3.30 -2.73 1.14
CA ASN A 353 4.45 -2.08 0.51
C ASN A 353 4.92 -0.87 1.32
N SER A 354 6.23 -0.62 1.32
CA SER A 354 6.86 0.49 2.06
C SER A 354 6.37 1.88 1.61
N THR A 355 5.84 1.98 0.39
CA THR A 355 5.30 3.21 -0.20
C THR A 355 3.79 3.37 -0.06
N ALA A 356 3.09 2.44 0.59
CA ALA A 356 1.62 2.47 0.71
C ALA A 356 1.12 3.77 1.37
N GLY A 357 1.85 4.31 2.35
CA GLY A 357 1.50 5.58 2.96
C GLY A 357 1.69 6.80 2.05
N ILE A 358 2.56 6.72 1.04
CA ILE A 358 2.69 7.77 0.01
C ILE A 358 1.46 7.75 -0.92
N ASP A 359 1.01 6.58 -1.36
CA ASP A 359 -0.24 6.47 -2.14
C ASP A 359 -1.46 6.92 -1.31
N LEU A 360 -1.49 6.62 0.00
CA LEU A 360 -2.53 7.10 0.92
C LEU A 360 -2.51 8.62 1.08
N LEU A 361 -1.32 9.24 1.16
CA LEU A 361 -1.16 10.70 1.20
C LEU A 361 -1.74 11.33 -0.07
N ILE A 362 -1.28 10.88 -1.25
CA ILE A 362 -1.63 11.48 -2.55
C ILE A 362 -3.12 11.27 -2.90
N GLY A 363 -3.74 10.24 -2.31
CA GLY A 363 -5.13 9.86 -2.59
C GLY A 363 -5.27 8.92 -3.78
N ASN A 364 -4.27 8.08 -4.02
CA ASN A 364 -4.28 7.09 -5.11
C ASN A 364 -4.91 5.74 -4.69
N LEU A 365 -5.23 5.57 -3.42
CA LEU A 365 -5.94 4.40 -2.92
C LEU A 365 -7.44 4.64 -3.04
N ASP A 366 -8.14 3.66 -3.59
CA ASP A 366 -9.60 3.60 -3.55
C ASP A 366 -10.10 3.21 -2.15
N ASP A 367 -11.41 3.24 -1.95
CA ASP A 367 -12.04 2.92 -0.67
C ASP A 367 -11.69 1.49 -0.21
N ALA A 368 -11.53 0.55 -1.16
CA ALA A 368 -11.11 -0.81 -0.88
C ALA A 368 -9.66 -0.87 -0.35
N GLY A 369 -8.75 -0.12 -0.96
CA GLY A 369 -7.36 0.03 -0.53
C GLY A 369 -7.25 0.63 0.87
N VAL A 370 -7.99 1.70 1.16
CA VAL A 370 -8.02 2.30 2.51
C VAL A 370 -8.61 1.32 3.53
N SER A 371 -9.67 0.61 3.17
CA SER A 371 -10.29 -0.41 4.04
C SER A 371 -9.35 -1.58 4.30
N HIS A 372 -8.56 -1.99 3.31
CA HIS A 372 -7.53 -3.00 3.47
C HIS A 372 -6.45 -2.56 4.47
N LEU A 373 -5.98 -1.30 4.39
CA LEU A 373 -5.05 -0.74 5.37
C LEU A 373 -5.64 -0.69 6.78
N MET A 374 -6.92 -0.35 6.92
CA MET A 374 -7.63 -0.40 8.20
C MET A 374 -7.66 -1.82 8.79
N SER A 375 -7.95 -2.82 7.95
CA SER A 375 -7.99 -4.21 8.39
C SER A 375 -6.62 -4.69 8.89
N ILE A 376 -5.55 -4.35 8.16
CA ILE A 376 -4.17 -4.64 8.57
C ILE A 376 -3.81 -3.91 9.87
N ALA A 377 -4.21 -2.64 10.01
CA ALA A 377 -3.98 -1.89 11.24
C ALA A 377 -4.66 -2.53 12.45
N LEU A 378 -5.91 -3.00 12.30
CA LEU A 378 -6.58 -3.75 13.37
C LEU A 378 -5.89 -5.08 13.66
N GLN A 379 -5.51 -5.83 12.63
CA GLN A 379 -4.86 -7.13 12.79
C GLN A 379 -3.54 -7.00 13.56
N ASN A 380 -2.71 -6.03 13.18
CA ASN A 380 -1.33 -5.94 13.63
C ASN A 380 -1.15 -5.00 14.84
N CYS A 381 -1.95 -3.93 14.95
CA CYS A 381 -1.78 -2.89 15.96
C CYS A 381 -2.80 -2.91 17.11
N LYS A 382 -3.87 -3.74 17.06
CA LYS A 382 -4.86 -3.78 18.17
C LYS A 382 -4.25 -4.07 19.53
N GLY A 383 -3.24 -4.94 19.58
CA GLY A 383 -2.57 -5.31 20.84
C GLY A 383 -1.93 -4.10 21.51
N LEU A 384 -1.24 -3.26 20.73
CA LEU A 384 -0.67 -2.00 21.22
C LEU A 384 -1.74 -1.02 21.70
N MET A 385 -2.83 -0.84 20.93
CA MET A 385 -3.91 0.08 21.31
C MET A 385 -4.56 -0.30 22.64
N ILE A 386 -4.82 -1.60 22.85
CA ILE A 386 -5.40 -2.13 24.08
C ILE A 386 -4.41 -1.98 25.25
N ALA A 387 -3.14 -2.31 25.05
CA ALA A 387 -2.11 -2.16 26.08
C ALA A 387 -1.89 -0.69 26.48
N LEU A 388 -1.91 0.23 25.52
CA LEU A 388 -1.82 1.67 25.76
C LEU A 388 -3.01 2.19 26.58
N GLY A 389 -4.23 1.81 26.21
CA GLY A 389 -5.42 2.20 26.97
C GLY A 389 -5.39 1.65 28.40
N ALA A 390 -4.97 0.40 28.58
CA ALA A 390 -4.83 -0.22 29.89
C ALA A 390 -3.76 0.49 30.75
N ALA A 391 -2.58 0.76 30.19
CA ALA A 391 -1.52 1.49 30.88
C ALA A 391 -1.95 2.91 31.27
N LYS A 392 -2.64 3.61 30.36
CA LYS A 392 -3.21 4.93 30.65
C LYS A 392 -4.24 4.89 31.78
N ASN A 393 -5.14 3.91 31.79
CA ASN A 393 -6.12 3.74 32.87
C ASN A 393 -5.45 3.44 34.22
N LYS A 394 -4.34 2.69 34.21
CA LYS A 394 -3.51 2.43 35.40
C LYS A 394 -2.58 3.58 35.78
N GLN A 395 -2.50 4.65 34.98
CA GLN A 395 -1.56 5.75 35.17
C GLN A 395 -0.09 5.29 35.14
N GLU A 396 0.21 4.26 34.35
CA GLU A 396 1.51 3.63 34.18
C GLU A 396 2.16 3.98 32.83
N VAL A 397 3.48 3.85 32.76
CA VAL A 397 4.22 3.95 31.49
C VAL A 397 4.23 2.58 30.83
N LEU A 398 3.68 2.48 29.61
CA LEU A 398 3.80 1.26 28.81
C LEU A 398 5.26 1.05 28.38
N ASN A 399 5.83 -0.09 28.79
CA ASN A 399 7.20 -0.46 28.49
C ASN A 399 7.32 -1.05 27.08
N ALA A 400 7.62 -0.19 26.10
CA ALA A 400 7.89 -0.58 24.71
C ALA A 400 9.34 -0.23 24.32
N LYS A 401 10.32 -0.91 24.95
CA LYS A 401 11.76 -0.67 24.67
C LYS A 401 12.06 -0.77 23.17
N GLY A 402 12.74 0.23 22.62
CA GLY A 402 13.09 0.30 21.21
C GLY A 402 11.95 0.72 20.27
N PHE A 403 10.72 0.89 20.76
CA PHE A 403 9.54 1.18 19.93
C PHE A 403 8.71 2.35 20.49
N ARG A 404 9.35 3.30 21.16
CA ARG A 404 8.70 4.42 21.84
C ARG A 404 7.79 5.22 20.91
N GLN A 405 8.25 5.56 19.70
CA GLN A 405 7.51 6.38 18.74
C GLN A 405 6.12 5.82 18.38
N TYR A 406 6.00 4.49 18.25
CA TYR A 406 4.77 3.82 17.82
C TYR A 406 3.60 4.06 18.77
N LYS A 407 3.88 4.29 20.06
CA LYS A 407 2.87 4.63 21.06
C LYS A 407 2.14 5.94 20.74
N ARG A 408 2.84 6.89 20.09
CA ARG A 408 2.32 8.22 19.74
C ARG A 408 1.78 8.29 18.31
N ILE A 409 2.27 7.46 17.39
CA ILE A 409 1.85 7.50 15.98
C ILE A 409 0.73 6.51 15.63
N VAL A 410 0.69 5.32 16.23
CA VAL A 410 -0.32 4.30 15.88
C VAL A 410 -1.76 4.77 16.14
N PRO A 411 -2.07 5.43 17.27
CA PRO A 411 -3.40 6.03 17.45
C PRO A 411 -3.74 7.03 16.35
N THR A 412 -2.78 7.88 15.96
CA THR A 412 -2.93 8.83 14.86
C THR A 412 -3.17 8.13 13.52
N ILE A 413 -2.52 6.99 13.25
CA ILE A 413 -2.76 6.20 12.03
C ILE A 413 -4.22 5.76 11.93
N PHE A 414 -4.83 5.29 13.02
CA PHE A 414 -6.26 4.98 13.02
C PHE A 414 -7.11 6.21 12.70
N GLY A 415 -6.77 7.38 13.24
CA GLY A 415 -7.43 8.64 12.89
C GLY A 415 -7.29 9.00 11.41
N VAL A 416 -6.10 8.87 10.84
CA VAL A 416 -5.82 9.11 9.42
C VAL A 416 -6.63 8.17 8.53
N LEU A 417 -6.68 6.88 8.85
CA LEU A 417 -7.45 5.90 8.08
C LEU A 417 -8.96 6.18 8.15
N LEU A 418 -9.49 6.54 9.33
CA LEU A 418 -10.88 6.97 9.47
C LEU A 418 -11.15 8.24 8.64
N TYR A 419 -10.25 9.22 8.67
CA TYR A 419 -10.39 10.44 7.88
C TYR A 419 -10.44 10.15 6.38
N LYS A 420 -9.57 9.24 5.91
CA LYS A 420 -9.51 8.80 4.51
C LYS A 420 -10.73 7.97 4.10
N GLN A 421 -11.49 7.43 5.06
CA GLN A 421 -12.82 6.83 4.85
C GLN A 421 -13.97 7.84 5.01
N ASN A 422 -13.68 9.14 5.09
CA ASN A 422 -14.65 10.22 5.35
C ASN A 422 -15.36 10.12 6.70
N ILE A 423 -14.71 9.50 7.70
CA ILE A 423 -15.21 9.36 9.06
C ILE A 423 -14.46 10.35 9.97
N TYR A 424 -15.08 11.51 10.22
CA TYR A 424 -14.47 12.61 10.96
C TYR A 424 -14.71 12.51 12.47
N LYS A 425 -13.76 12.98 13.29
CA LYS A 425 -13.80 12.92 14.76
C LYS A 425 -15.02 13.62 15.34
N GLU A 426 -15.45 14.71 14.73
CA GLU A 426 -16.62 15.48 15.13
C GLU A 426 -17.89 14.62 15.09
N VAL A 427 -17.91 13.61 14.22
CA VAL A 427 -19.01 12.65 14.04
C VAL A 427 -18.76 11.40 14.90
N TYR A 428 -17.62 10.72 14.70
CA TYR A 428 -17.41 9.42 15.35
C TYR A 428 -17.20 9.54 16.87
N MET A 429 -16.93 10.72 17.43
CA MET A 429 -16.88 10.89 18.88
C MET A 429 -18.21 10.57 19.59
N LYS A 430 -19.32 10.62 18.84
CA LYS A 430 -20.67 10.25 19.29
C LYS A 430 -21.10 8.88 18.79
N SER A 431 -20.23 8.16 18.08
CA SER A 431 -20.58 6.84 17.56
C SER A 431 -20.69 5.81 18.67
N ILE A 432 -21.48 4.78 18.41
CA ILE A 432 -21.62 3.64 19.33
C ILE A 432 -20.27 2.99 19.63
N GLY A 433 -19.39 2.84 18.63
CA GLY A 433 -18.07 2.26 18.82
C GLY A 433 -17.23 3.07 19.83
N ARG A 434 -17.16 4.39 19.64
CA ARG A 434 -16.45 5.29 20.56
C ARG A 434 -17.03 5.24 21.98
N ILE A 435 -18.36 5.24 22.09
CA ILE A 435 -19.08 5.19 23.36
C ILE A 435 -18.76 3.90 24.12
N ILE A 436 -18.80 2.74 23.45
CA ILE A 436 -18.44 1.46 24.07
C ILE A 436 -16.98 1.47 24.54
N GLY A 437 -16.07 2.01 23.73
CA GLY A 437 -14.66 2.19 24.14
C GLY A 437 -14.54 3.00 25.45
N ASN A 438 -15.26 4.12 25.56
CA ASN A 438 -15.30 4.93 26.79
C ASN A 438 -15.85 4.15 27.99
N MET A 439 -16.94 3.41 27.81
CA MET A 439 -17.54 2.61 28.89
C MET A 439 -16.54 1.59 29.43
N LEU A 440 -15.80 0.91 28.57
CA LEU A 440 -14.75 -0.05 28.96
C LEU A 440 -13.60 0.66 29.70
N SER A 441 -13.24 1.86 29.28
CA SER A 441 -12.21 2.68 29.94
C SER A 441 -12.64 3.09 31.35
N ILE A 442 -13.90 3.54 31.51
CA ILE A 442 -14.48 3.90 32.81
C ILE A 442 -14.57 2.68 33.73
N ALA A 443 -14.96 1.53 33.18
CA ALA A 443 -15.04 0.28 33.93
C ALA A 443 -13.68 -0.13 34.50
N ASP A 444 -12.60 0.04 33.73
CA ASP A 444 -11.24 -0.21 34.21
C ASP A 444 -10.83 0.75 35.33
N GLN A 445 -11.08 2.05 35.15
CA GLN A 445 -10.74 3.05 36.16
C GLN A 445 -11.50 2.84 37.47
N LEU A 446 -12.78 2.49 37.39
CA LEU A 446 -13.59 2.19 38.57
C LEU A 446 -13.15 0.89 39.26
N HIS A 447 -12.88 -0.17 38.49
CA HIS A 447 -12.39 -1.43 39.03
C HIS A 447 -11.02 -1.27 39.69
N LEU A 448 -10.13 -0.48 39.08
CA LEU A 448 -8.81 -0.15 39.64
C LEU A 448 -8.96 0.57 40.98
N LEU A 449 -9.80 1.59 41.04
CA LEU A 449 -10.05 2.36 42.25
C LEU A 449 -10.63 1.50 43.39
N TYR A 450 -11.54 0.59 43.05
CA TYR A 450 -12.07 -0.39 44.00
C TYR A 450 -10.96 -1.31 44.55
N CYS A 451 -10.10 -1.85 43.67
CA CYS A 451 -9.02 -2.75 44.09
C CYS A 451 -8.01 -2.03 44.99
N GLU A 452 -7.70 -0.77 44.70
CA GLU A 452 -6.85 0.06 45.54
C GLU A 452 -7.43 0.20 46.96
N LYS A 453 -8.72 0.52 47.07
CA LYS A 453 -9.35 0.90 48.35
C LYS A 453 -9.93 -0.26 49.15
N VAL A 454 -10.57 -1.22 48.49
CA VAL A 454 -11.23 -2.35 49.15
C VAL A 454 -10.30 -3.56 49.24
N ARG A 455 -9.52 -3.82 48.19
CA ARG A 455 -8.59 -4.95 48.13
C ARG A 455 -7.15 -4.59 48.51
N LYS A 456 -6.95 -3.42 49.12
CA LYS A 456 -5.63 -2.94 49.61
C LYS A 456 -4.53 -3.03 48.55
N GLY A 457 -4.85 -2.71 47.30
CA GLY A 457 -3.90 -2.73 46.19
C GLY A 457 -3.68 -4.10 45.53
N SER A 458 -4.41 -5.16 45.92
CA SER A 458 -4.36 -6.45 45.22
C SER A 458 -5.01 -6.34 43.83
N MET A 459 -4.20 -6.04 42.80
CA MET A 459 -4.66 -5.85 41.43
C MET A 459 -4.76 -7.16 40.65
N PRO A 460 -5.86 -7.40 39.90
CA PRO A 460 -5.93 -8.51 38.96
C PRO A 460 -5.03 -8.26 37.73
N PRO A 461 -4.62 -9.33 37.01
CA PRO A 461 -3.80 -9.18 35.80
C PRO A 461 -4.52 -8.39 34.70
N GLN A 462 -5.85 -8.53 34.61
CA GLN A 462 -6.71 -7.74 33.73
C GLN A 462 -7.83 -7.08 34.52
N LEU A 463 -8.17 -5.87 34.12
CA LEU A 463 -9.33 -5.13 34.60
C LEU A 463 -10.58 -5.53 33.78
N ILE A 464 -11.75 -4.99 34.12
CA ILE A 464 -13.01 -5.48 33.54
C ILE A 464 -13.13 -5.09 32.08
N GLY A 465 -12.88 -3.81 31.77
CA GLY A 465 -12.93 -3.26 30.43
C GLY A 465 -11.91 -3.89 29.49
N ASN A 466 -10.62 -3.88 29.84
CA ASN A 466 -9.59 -4.43 28.95
C ASN A 466 -9.77 -5.95 28.69
N SER A 467 -10.31 -6.71 29.65
CA SER A 467 -10.62 -8.13 29.45
C SER A 467 -11.76 -8.38 28.46
N LEU A 468 -12.66 -7.41 28.28
CA LEU A 468 -13.79 -7.49 27.35
C LEU A 468 -13.49 -6.84 26.00
N MET A 469 -12.28 -6.31 25.79
CA MET A 469 -11.98 -5.42 24.68
C MET A 469 -12.07 -6.12 23.31
N VAL A 470 -11.56 -7.35 23.23
CA VAL A 470 -11.67 -8.18 22.02
C VAL A 470 -13.12 -8.59 21.77
N ALA A 471 -13.84 -8.99 22.82
CA ALA A 471 -15.25 -9.35 22.72
C ALA A 471 -16.10 -8.17 22.27
N ALA A 472 -15.82 -6.95 22.74
CA ALA A 472 -16.56 -5.75 22.36
C ALA A 472 -16.38 -5.37 20.89
N MET A 473 -15.20 -5.64 20.31
CA MET A 473 -14.96 -5.42 18.88
C MET A 473 -15.66 -6.46 18.00
N GLU A 474 -15.77 -7.71 18.43
CA GLU A 474 -16.36 -8.79 17.62
C GLU A 474 -17.87 -8.99 17.85
N SER A 475 -18.35 -8.78 19.08
CA SER A 475 -19.74 -8.98 19.49
C SER A 475 -20.11 -7.98 20.59
N PRO A 476 -20.40 -6.71 20.23
CA PRO A 476 -20.61 -5.64 21.20
C PRO A 476 -21.81 -5.87 22.12
N VAL A 477 -22.90 -6.48 21.63
CA VAL A 477 -24.07 -6.83 22.46
C VAL A 477 -23.67 -7.75 23.61
N ASN A 478 -22.96 -8.84 23.30
CA ASN A 478 -22.52 -9.80 24.31
C ASN A 478 -21.51 -9.17 25.27
N ALA A 479 -20.59 -8.37 24.77
CA ALA A 479 -19.60 -7.70 25.61
C ALA A 479 -20.25 -6.69 26.58
N LEU A 480 -21.26 -5.94 26.14
CA LEU A 480 -21.99 -5.01 27.01
C LEU A 480 -22.85 -5.75 28.05
N ALA A 481 -23.49 -6.86 27.68
CA ALA A 481 -24.21 -7.70 28.64
C ALA A 481 -23.25 -8.21 29.75
N GLN A 482 -22.07 -8.71 29.35
CA GLN A 482 -21.03 -9.14 30.29
C GLN A 482 -20.48 -7.97 31.12
N LEU A 483 -20.30 -6.80 30.52
CA LEU A 483 -19.87 -5.59 31.22
C LEU A 483 -20.87 -5.21 32.31
N GLY A 484 -22.17 -5.17 32.00
CA GLY A 484 -23.22 -4.83 32.96
C GLY A 484 -23.21 -5.75 34.18
N LEU A 485 -23.14 -7.06 33.96
CA LEU A 485 -23.07 -8.06 35.04
C LEU A 485 -21.81 -7.89 35.90
N ARG A 486 -20.65 -7.74 35.26
CA ARG A 486 -19.36 -7.65 35.97
C ARG A 486 -19.16 -6.31 36.66
N LEU A 487 -19.72 -5.23 36.13
CA LEU A 487 -19.52 -3.87 36.65
C LEU A 487 -20.50 -3.50 37.78
N ALA A 488 -21.65 -4.17 37.87
CA ALA A 488 -22.70 -3.87 38.85
C ALA A 488 -22.21 -3.75 40.32
N PRO A 489 -21.37 -4.66 40.85
CA PRO A 489 -20.88 -4.55 42.23
C PRO A 489 -20.06 -3.27 42.46
N TYR A 490 -19.31 -2.84 41.45
CA TYR A 490 -18.44 -1.67 41.53
C TYR A 490 -19.23 -0.37 41.43
N LEU A 491 -20.30 -0.34 40.64
CA LEU A 491 -21.24 0.80 40.60
C LEU A 491 -21.97 0.97 41.92
N GLY A 492 -22.43 -0.14 42.52
CA GLY A 492 -23.04 -0.14 43.85
C GLY A 492 -22.07 0.40 44.91
N TRP A 493 -20.84 -0.11 44.94
CA TRP A 493 -19.80 0.40 45.83
C TRP A 493 -19.49 1.88 45.59
N ALA A 494 -19.38 2.32 44.34
CA ALA A 494 -19.05 3.72 44.01
C ALA A 494 -20.05 4.71 44.60
N ALA A 495 -21.32 4.32 44.68
CA ALA A 495 -22.41 5.11 45.26
C ALA A 495 -22.32 5.19 46.79
N THR A 496 -21.91 4.09 47.44
CA THR A 496 -21.84 4.00 48.91
C THR A 496 -20.43 4.22 49.48
N ASN A 497 -19.44 4.52 48.63
CA ASN A 497 -18.06 4.71 49.03
C ASN A 497 -17.92 5.92 49.98
N ASN A 498 -17.31 5.68 51.14
CA ASN A 498 -17.03 6.65 52.19
C ASN A 498 -15.52 6.82 52.47
N THR A 499 -14.65 6.27 51.61
CA THR A 499 -13.20 6.44 51.71
C THR A 499 -12.76 7.85 51.30
N ASP A 500 -11.47 8.16 51.52
CA ASP A 500 -10.81 9.39 51.07
C ASP A 500 -10.94 9.63 49.55
N LYS A 501 -11.21 8.59 48.75
CA LYS A 501 -11.45 8.68 47.30
C LYS A 501 -12.93 8.61 46.90
N ALA A 502 -13.87 8.87 47.82
CA ALA A 502 -15.31 8.93 47.51
C ALA A 502 -15.65 9.92 46.39
N GLY A 503 -14.96 11.05 46.33
CA GLY A 503 -15.14 12.02 45.24
C GLY A 503 -14.80 11.43 43.87
N LEU A 504 -13.69 10.69 43.77
CA LEU A 504 -13.25 10.07 42.52
C LEU A 504 -14.15 8.91 42.10
N SER A 505 -14.62 8.09 43.04
CA SER A 505 -15.58 7.01 42.71
C SER A 505 -16.93 7.58 42.24
N ARG A 506 -17.41 8.66 42.86
CA ARG A 506 -18.62 9.37 42.42
C ARG A 506 -18.43 10.03 41.06
N TYR A 507 -17.25 10.55 40.77
CA TYR A 507 -16.91 11.08 39.44
C TYR A 507 -17.01 10.00 38.36
N TYR A 508 -16.40 8.83 38.56
CA TYR A 508 -16.52 7.72 37.60
C TYR A 508 -17.93 7.17 37.48
N LEU A 509 -18.67 7.08 38.59
CA LEU A 509 -20.07 6.69 38.57
C LEU A 509 -20.92 7.69 37.77
N LYS A 510 -20.70 8.99 37.95
CA LYS A 510 -21.36 10.04 37.17
C LYS A 510 -21.01 9.91 35.69
N ALA A 511 -19.72 9.81 35.35
CA ALA A 511 -19.28 9.65 33.96
C ALA A 511 -19.90 8.42 33.28
N TYR A 512 -20.02 7.30 34.00
CA TYR A 512 -20.70 6.11 33.48
C TYR A 512 -22.20 6.38 33.25
N ARG A 513 -22.89 7.01 34.21
CA ARG A 513 -24.31 7.38 34.11
C ARG A 513 -24.60 8.38 33.01
N ASP A 514 -23.66 9.28 32.71
CA ASP A 514 -23.80 10.29 31.65
C ASP A 514 -23.62 9.67 30.26
N ILE A 515 -22.83 8.59 30.14
CA ILE A 515 -22.53 7.92 28.86
C ILE A 515 -23.55 6.83 28.52
N VAL A 516 -24.07 6.09 29.50
CA VAL A 516 -25.04 4.99 29.25
C VAL A 516 -26.25 5.42 28.41
N PRO A 517 -26.91 6.58 28.66
CA PRO A 517 -28.04 7.03 27.84
C PRO A 517 -27.68 7.35 26.39
N GLN A 518 -26.39 7.54 26.08
CA GLN A 518 -25.91 7.82 24.72
C GLN A 518 -25.75 6.53 23.90
N VAL A 519 -25.84 5.36 24.54
CA VAL A 519 -25.85 4.06 23.86
C VAL A 519 -27.15 3.94 23.06
N GLY A 520 -27.03 4.17 21.75
CA GLY A 520 -28.10 3.94 20.79
C GLY A 520 -28.23 2.45 20.41
N GLU A 521 -28.68 2.20 19.19
CA GLU A 521 -28.76 0.85 18.65
C GLU A 521 -27.36 0.21 18.55
N ILE A 522 -27.22 -0.99 19.12
CA ILE A 522 -25.95 -1.73 19.13
C ILE A 522 -25.99 -2.75 17.99
N PRO A 523 -25.09 -2.67 17.00
CA PRO A 523 -25.05 -3.64 15.91
C PRO A 523 -24.61 -5.02 16.39
N GLN A 524 -24.96 -6.07 15.66
CA GLN A 524 -24.51 -7.44 16.00
C GLN A 524 -22.99 -7.62 15.88
N ARG A 525 -22.39 -6.94 14.91
CA ARG A 525 -20.95 -6.93 14.65
C ARG A 525 -20.52 -5.53 14.23
N PHE A 526 -19.32 -5.15 14.62
CA PHE A 526 -18.71 -3.92 14.15
C PHE A 526 -17.96 -4.12 12.84
N THR A 527 -18.07 -3.12 11.97
CA THR A 527 -17.15 -2.91 10.85
C THR A 527 -15.75 -2.59 11.37
N ASP A 528 -14.73 -2.72 10.53
CA ASP A 528 -13.36 -2.38 10.89
C ASP A 528 -13.22 -0.90 11.33
N ALA A 529 -13.95 0.01 10.69
CA ALA A 529 -13.98 1.41 11.10
C ALA A 529 -14.56 1.59 12.52
N GLU A 530 -15.65 0.90 12.85
CA GLU A 530 -16.23 0.95 14.20
C GLU A 530 -15.33 0.29 15.23
N LYS A 531 -14.64 -0.82 14.90
CA LYS A 531 -13.61 -1.42 15.77
C LYS A 531 -12.48 -0.44 16.06
N ALA A 532 -12.04 0.34 15.08
CA ALA A 532 -11.06 1.41 15.29
C ALA A 532 -11.59 2.51 16.23
N GLN A 533 -12.84 2.92 16.08
CA GLN A 533 -13.49 3.90 16.97
C GLN A 533 -13.57 3.39 18.41
N VAL A 534 -13.83 2.09 18.60
CA VAL A 534 -13.80 1.43 19.91
C VAL A 534 -12.40 1.54 20.55
N LEU A 535 -11.34 1.22 19.81
CA LEU A 535 -9.95 1.32 20.31
C LEU A 535 -9.56 2.75 20.67
N LEU A 536 -9.88 3.72 19.80
CA LEU A 536 -9.66 5.14 20.06
C LEU A 536 -10.46 5.62 21.26
N GLY A 537 -11.68 5.12 21.44
CA GLY A 537 -12.52 5.47 22.57
C GLY A 537 -11.99 4.95 23.90
N TYR A 538 -11.54 3.70 23.91
CA TYR A 538 -10.92 3.09 25.07
C TYR A 538 -9.65 3.85 25.51
N LEU A 539 -8.81 4.23 24.54
CA LEU A 539 -7.59 4.99 24.79
C LEU A 539 -7.89 6.42 25.27
N ALA A 540 -8.84 7.12 24.66
CA ALA A 540 -9.21 8.47 25.08
C ALA A 540 -9.81 8.51 26.49
N GLY A 541 -10.72 7.58 26.81
CA GLY A 541 -11.41 7.52 28.09
C GLY A 541 -12.29 8.75 28.36
N ILE A 542 -12.49 9.08 29.65
CA ILE A 542 -13.29 10.25 30.06
C ILE A 542 -12.56 11.52 29.64
N GLN A 543 -13.17 12.31 28.76
CA GLN A 543 -12.68 13.65 28.44
C GLN A 543 -13.27 14.65 29.42
N LYS A 544 -12.44 15.55 29.95
CA LYS A 544 -12.92 16.74 30.66
C LYS A 544 -13.37 17.73 29.57
N ASN A 545 -14.59 18.25 29.67
CA ASN A 545 -15.05 19.30 28.76
C ASN A 545 -14.10 20.50 28.84
N GLU A 546 -13.63 21.00 27.70
CA GLU A 546 -12.65 22.08 27.57
C GLU A 546 -13.22 23.49 27.88
N GLU A 547 -14.38 23.61 28.53
CA GLU A 547 -15.02 24.91 28.80
C GLU A 547 -14.60 25.57 30.12
N THR A 548 -13.40 25.32 30.66
CA THR A 548 -13.00 25.99 31.93
C THR A 548 -11.51 26.28 32.10
N GLU A 549 -10.76 26.54 31.03
CA GLU A 549 -9.41 27.13 31.11
C GLU A 549 -9.21 28.33 30.16
N GLY A 550 -10.29 29.08 29.90
CA GLY A 550 -10.27 30.37 29.21
C GLY A 550 -10.59 31.56 30.13
N GLY A 551 -10.38 31.42 31.43
CA GLY A 551 -10.73 32.43 32.42
C GLY A 551 -9.81 32.38 33.63
N LYS A 552 -8.58 32.85 33.44
CA LYS A 552 -7.79 33.58 34.45
C LYS A 552 -6.60 34.26 33.80
#